data_AF-A0A7Z9UT19-F1
#
_entry.id   AF-A0A7Z9UT19-F1
#
_cell.length_a   1.000
_cell.length_b   1.000
_cell.length_c   1.000
_cell.angle_alpha   90.00
_cell.angle_beta   90.00
_cell.angle_gamma   90.00
#
_symmetry.space_group_name_H-M   'P 1'
#
loop_
_entity.id
_entity.type
_entity.pdbx_description
1 polymer ?
#
loop_
_entity_poly.entity_id
_entity_poly.type
_entity_poly.pdbx_seq_one_letter_code
_entity_poly.pdbx_strand_id
1 'polypeptide(L)'
;MLSTSLLSHDTPTDASKQVEAEMEETFGAAPVSFKVYPEHMRAGAWEWFKSTLSPDAAIPAKYSQLIPLGVASQIPCNYCIYAYTTMAKMLGATGKEIQEAVASATDTRHWSTVLNDSGIDFEEFKAEWDGILAHLKGQSEVKETEDVKE
;
A
#
# COMPACT_ATOMS: atom_id res chain seq x y z
N MET A 1 30.61 7.77 -23.12
CA MET A 1 30.00 7.80 -21.77
C MET A 1 28.71 8.58 -21.89
N LEU A 2 27.59 8.07 -21.36
CA LEU A 2 26.31 8.77 -21.38
C LEU A 2 26.40 9.99 -20.44
N SER A 3 26.01 11.18 -20.90
CA SER A 3 26.00 12.39 -20.06
C SER A 3 24.78 12.38 -19.14
N THR A 4 25.01 12.39 -17.82
CA THR A 4 23.94 12.45 -16.81
C THR A 4 23.29 13.84 -16.71
N SER A 5 23.77 14.83 -17.46
CA SER A 5 23.18 16.18 -17.51
C SER A 5 21.74 16.19 -18.00
N LEU A 6 21.31 15.17 -18.77
CA LEU A 6 19.92 14.98 -19.20
C LEU A 6 18.98 14.61 -18.04
N LEU A 7 19.54 14.22 -16.88
CA LEU A 7 18.81 13.81 -15.68
C LEU A 7 18.96 14.83 -14.53
N SER A 8 19.50 16.02 -14.82
CA SER A 8 19.60 17.10 -13.84
C SER A 8 18.21 17.65 -13.54
N HIS A 9 17.84 17.64 -12.26
CA HIS A 9 16.66 18.32 -11.76
C HIS A 9 17.19 19.41 -10.82
N ASP A 10 16.86 20.67 -11.10
CA ASP A 10 17.22 21.80 -10.24
C ASP A 10 16.31 21.79 -9.01
N THR A 11 16.50 20.83 -8.11
CA THR A 11 15.89 20.88 -6.78
C THR A 11 16.73 21.86 -5.96
N PRO A 12 16.20 23.04 -5.57
CA PRO A 12 16.97 23.98 -4.78
C PRO A 12 17.38 23.32 -3.46
N THR A 13 18.62 23.53 -3.02
CA THR A 13 19.11 23.01 -1.72
C THR A 13 18.26 23.51 -0.55
N ASP A 14 17.65 24.69 -0.69
CA ASP A 14 16.70 25.25 0.28
C ASP A 14 15.39 24.46 0.38
N ALA A 15 15.01 23.70 -0.65
CA ALA A 15 13.81 22.86 -0.62
C ALA A 15 13.94 21.77 0.45
N SER A 16 15.13 21.21 0.68
CA SER A 16 15.32 20.21 1.76
C SER A 16 15.11 20.81 3.15
N LYS A 17 15.57 22.05 3.39
CA LYS A 17 15.38 22.72 4.68
C LYS A 17 13.93 23.13 4.90
N GLN A 18 13.25 23.56 3.84
CA GLN A 18 11.82 23.89 3.88
C GLN A 18 10.97 22.66 4.23
N VAL A 19 11.23 21.50 3.60
CA VAL A 19 10.47 20.28 3.94
C VAL A 19 10.80 19.74 5.32
N GLU A 20 12.02 19.91 5.83
CA GLU A 20 12.34 19.55 7.22
C GLU A 20 11.53 20.39 8.21
N ALA A 21 11.42 21.70 7.98
CA ALA A 21 10.57 22.57 8.81
C ALA A 21 9.08 22.18 8.71
N GLU A 22 8.58 21.85 7.53
CA GLU A 22 7.20 21.38 7.34
C GLU A 22 6.95 20.04 8.07
N MET A 23 7.91 19.12 8.07
CA MET A 23 7.81 17.88 8.84
C MET A 23 7.80 18.15 10.35
N GLU A 24 8.58 19.11 10.84
CA GLU A 24 8.55 19.52 12.25
C GLU A 24 7.21 20.14 12.63
N GLU A 25 6.62 20.96 11.76
CA GLU A 25 5.27 21.50 11.96
C GLU A 25 4.20 20.41 11.95
N THR A 26 4.27 19.48 10.99
CA THR A 26 3.24 18.45 10.77
C THR A 26 3.32 17.32 11.78
N PHE A 27 4.53 16.85 12.10
CA PHE A 27 4.76 15.66 12.93
C PHE A 27 5.41 15.95 14.29
N GLY A 28 5.80 17.20 14.56
CA GLY A 28 6.57 17.57 15.75
C GLY A 28 8.06 17.22 15.66
N ALA A 29 8.48 16.52 14.59
CA ALA A 29 9.87 16.22 14.29
C ALA A 29 10.03 15.76 12.82
N ALA A 30 11.17 16.08 12.20
CA ALA A 30 11.59 15.42 10.97
C ALA A 30 11.93 13.94 11.26
N PRO A 31 11.21 12.95 10.67
CA PRO A 31 11.45 11.54 10.96
C PRO A 31 12.86 11.10 10.56
N VAL A 32 13.44 10.17 11.33
CA VAL A 32 14.80 9.65 11.08
C VAL A 32 14.94 9.06 9.68
N SER A 33 13.87 8.44 9.15
CA SER A 33 13.83 7.91 7.77
C SER A 33 14.10 8.97 6.71
N PHE A 34 13.59 10.20 6.88
CA PHE A 34 13.85 11.30 5.95
C PHE A 34 15.27 11.86 6.11
N LYS A 35 15.79 11.91 7.33
CA LYS A 35 17.16 12.40 7.60
C LYS A 35 18.24 11.53 6.97
N VAL A 36 18.02 10.21 6.89
CA VAL A 36 18.96 9.29 6.23
C VAL A 36 18.79 9.25 4.70
N TYR A 37 17.70 9.81 4.17
CA TYR A 37 17.46 9.87 2.74
C TYR A 37 18.35 10.96 2.09
N PRO A 38 18.83 10.76 0.85
CA PRO A 38 19.66 11.77 0.17
C PRO A 38 18.97 13.13 0.08
N GLU A 39 19.68 14.18 0.49
CA GLU A 39 19.14 15.54 0.68
C GLU A 39 18.35 16.06 -0.53
N HIS A 40 18.94 15.95 -1.72
CA HIS A 40 18.31 16.38 -2.98
C HIS A 40 17.03 15.62 -3.36
N MET A 41 16.73 14.50 -2.70
CA MET A 41 15.51 13.70 -2.93
C MET A 41 14.49 13.83 -1.78
N ARG A 42 14.83 14.47 -0.65
CA ARG A 42 13.94 14.54 0.53
C ARG A 42 12.63 15.26 0.23
N ALA A 43 12.70 16.36 -0.53
CA ALA A 43 11.50 17.10 -0.91
C ALA A 43 10.52 16.24 -1.72
N GLY A 44 11.03 15.53 -2.74
CA GLY A 44 10.21 14.61 -3.53
C GLY A 44 9.66 13.45 -2.70
N ALA A 45 10.45 12.87 -1.80
CA ALA A 45 9.99 11.81 -0.90
C ALA A 45 8.90 12.29 0.07
N TRP A 46 8.99 13.54 0.53
CA TRP A 46 8.00 14.13 1.42
C TRP A 46 6.67 14.37 0.72
N GLU A 47 6.70 14.94 -0.49
CA GLU A 47 5.50 15.09 -1.32
C GLU A 47 4.87 13.73 -1.65
N TRP A 48 5.69 12.74 -1.99
CA TRP A 48 5.21 11.37 -2.19
C TRP A 48 4.51 10.84 -0.93
N PHE A 49 5.14 10.96 0.23
CA PHE A 49 4.56 10.51 1.49
C PHE A 49 3.20 11.18 1.76
N LYS A 50 3.11 12.51 1.66
CA LYS A 50 1.86 13.25 1.86
C LYS A 50 0.76 12.79 0.88
N SER A 51 1.12 12.54 -0.38
CA SER A 51 0.16 12.09 -1.39
C SER A 51 -0.53 10.76 -1.04
N THR A 52 0.15 9.85 -0.34
CA THR A 52 -0.42 8.55 0.09
C THR A 52 -1.48 8.66 1.18
N LEU A 53 -1.52 9.80 1.88
CA LEU A 53 -2.48 10.12 2.94
C LEU A 53 -3.39 11.29 2.55
N SER A 54 -3.41 11.67 1.27
CA SER A 54 -4.17 12.81 0.78
C SER A 54 -5.67 12.64 1.06
N PRO A 55 -6.38 13.71 1.48
CA PRO A 55 -7.84 13.69 1.58
C PRO A 55 -8.53 13.46 0.22
N ASP A 56 -7.82 13.71 -0.89
CA ASP A 56 -8.32 13.46 -2.25
C ASP A 56 -8.16 11.99 -2.69
N ALA A 57 -7.53 11.14 -1.85
CA ALA A 57 -7.30 9.74 -2.19
C ALA A 57 -8.61 8.94 -2.24
N ALA A 58 -8.77 8.12 -3.28
CA ALA A 58 -9.91 7.21 -3.41
C ALA A 58 -9.93 6.10 -2.34
N ILE A 59 -8.76 5.74 -1.80
CA ILE A 59 -8.63 4.79 -0.69
C ILE A 59 -8.70 5.57 0.63
N PRO A 60 -9.68 5.29 1.51
CA PRO A 60 -9.76 5.95 2.80
C PRO A 60 -8.48 5.74 3.64
N ALA A 61 -8.07 6.76 4.39
CA ALA A 61 -6.80 6.81 5.11
C ALA A 61 -6.53 5.58 6.01
N LYS A 62 -7.57 5.05 6.69
CA LYS A 62 -7.45 3.82 7.48
C LYS A 62 -6.94 2.64 6.63
N TYR A 63 -7.53 2.44 5.46
CA TYR A 63 -7.17 1.34 4.55
C TYR A 63 -5.83 1.59 3.86
N SER A 64 -5.47 2.85 3.60
CA SER A 64 -4.14 3.18 3.05
C SER A 64 -3.00 2.84 4.01
N GLN A 65 -3.27 2.57 5.30
CA GLN A 65 -2.30 2.03 6.26
C GLN A 65 -2.42 0.51 6.44
N LEU A 66 -3.61 -0.08 6.35
CA LEU A 66 -3.79 -1.54 6.45
C LEU A 66 -3.21 -2.30 5.25
N ILE A 67 -3.30 -1.73 4.04
CA ILE A 67 -2.71 -2.33 2.82
C ILE A 67 -1.19 -2.47 2.95
N PRO A 68 -0.41 -1.40 3.19
CA PRO A 68 1.03 -1.53 3.33
C PRO A 68 1.44 -2.26 4.63
N LEU A 69 0.58 -2.35 5.65
CA LEU A 69 0.80 -3.27 6.77
C LEU A 69 0.84 -4.72 6.28
N GLY A 70 -0.10 -5.14 5.44
CA GLY A 70 -0.09 -6.47 4.83
C GLY A 70 1.18 -6.72 4.00
N VAL A 71 1.61 -5.74 3.20
CA VAL A 71 2.90 -5.79 2.48
C VAL A 71 4.06 -5.94 3.46
N ALA A 72 4.12 -5.10 4.50
CA ALA A 72 5.16 -5.11 5.51
C ALA A 72 5.25 -6.46 6.26
N SER A 73 4.13 -7.17 6.44
CA SER A 73 4.10 -8.52 7.00
C SER A 73 4.76 -9.56 6.08
N GLN A 74 4.71 -9.38 4.77
CA GLN A 74 5.34 -10.28 3.80
C GLN A 74 6.83 -9.98 3.54
N ILE A 75 7.24 -8.71 3.68
CA ILE A 75 8.64 -8.26 3.63
C ILE A 75 9.16 -7.89 5.03
N PRO A 76 9.00 -8.80 6.02
CA PRO A 76 8.90 -8.55 7.48
C PRO A 76 9.76 -7.40 8.00
N CYS A 77 9.28 -6.18 7.78
CA CYS A 77 10.00 -4.95 8.07
C CYS A 77 9.52 -4.42 9.42
N ASN A 78 10.31 -4.61 10.48
CA ASN A 78 9.92 -4.22 11.84
C ASN A 78 9.52 -2.73 11.95
N TYR A 79 10.25 -1.84 11.27
CA TYR A 79 9.93 -0.40 11.23
C TYR A 79 8.58 -0.14 10.56
N CYS A 80 8.34 -0.81 9.44
CA CYS A 80 7.13 -0.65 8.63
C CYS A 80 5.92 -1.22 9.38
N ILE A 81 6.05 -2.41 9.97
CA ILE A 81 5.01 -3.04 10.79
C ILE A 81 4.62 -2.09 11.93
N TYR A 82 5.60 -1.54 12.65
CA TYR A 82 5.33 -0.60 13.74
C TYR A 82 4.59 0.64 13.23
N ALA A 83 5.15 1.33 12.22
CA ALA A 83 4.60 2.57 11.69
C ALA A 83 3.18 2.39 11.13
N TYR A 84 2.95 1.39 10.27
CA TYR A 84 1.63 1.17 9.68
C TYR A 84 0.61 0.68 10.70
N THR A 85 1.02 -0.14 11.68
CA THR A 85 0.11 -0.58 12.75
C THR A 85 -0.35 0.59 13.62
N THR A 86 0.57 1.46 14.05
CA THR A 86 0.22 2.58 14.94
C THR A 86 -0.56 3.66 14.19
N MET A 87 -0.19 3.98 12.94
CA MET A 87 -0.93 4.91 12.10
C MET A 87 -2.33 4.39 11.77
N ALA A 88 -2.49 3.11 11.42
CA ALA A 88 -3.81 2.51 11.18
C ALA A 88 -4.71 2.64 12.43
N LYS A 89 -4.17 2.35 13.63
CA LYS A 89 -4.91 2.52 14.89
C LYS A 89 -5.29 3.97 15.15
N MET A 90 -4.38 4.91 14.91
CA MET A 90 -4.66 6.35 15.02
C MET A 90 -5.80 6.78 14.09
N LEU A 91 -5.90 6.15 12.92
CA LEU A 91 -6.97 6.35 11.92
C LEU A 91 -8.22 5.47 12.17
N GLY A 92 -8.32 4.85 13.34
CA GLY A 92 -9.51 4.12 13.79
C GLY A 92 -9.56 2.64 13.43
N ALA A 93 -8.46 2.03 12.95
CA ALA A 93 -8.41 0.59 12.74
C ALA A 93 -8.49 -0.18 14.06
N THR A 94 -9.37 -1.17 14.10
CA THR A 94 -9.53 -2.10 15.21
C THR A 94 -8.45 -3.19 15.18
N GLY A 95 -8.25 -3.86 16.32
CA GLY A 95 -7.37 -5.04 16.38
C GLY A 95 -7.81 -6.15 15.44
N LYS A 96 -9.12 -6.30 15.20
CA LYS A 96 -9.66 -7.28 14.25
C LYS A 96 -9.27 -6.93 12.82
N GLU A 97 -9.44 -5.68 12.39
CA GLU A 97 -9.04 -5.27 11.04
C GLU A 97 -7.53 -5.46 10.78
N ILE A 98 -6.70 -5.26 11.80
CA ILE A 98 -5.26 -5.56 11.73
C ILE A 98 -5.02 -7.06 11.55
N GLN A 99 -5.71 -7.91 12.31
CA GLN A 99 -5.62 -9.38 12.17
C GLN A 99 -6.04 -9.82 10.77
N GLU A 100 -7.13 -9.27 10.23
CA GLU A 100 -7.61 -9.56 8.87
C GLU A 100 -6.62 -9.09 7.78
N ALA A 101 -5.98 -7.94 7.96
CA ALA A 101 -4.95 -7.47 7.03
C ALA A 101 -3.74 -8.43 6.99
N VAL A 102 -3.30 -8.93 8.14
CA VAL A 102 -2.21 -9.92 8.24
C VAL A 102 -2.63 -11.28 7.67
N ALA A 103 -3.86 -11.72 7.93
CA ALA A 103 -4.39 -12.96 7.37
C ALA A 103 -4.49 -12.89 5.83
N SER A 104 -4.96 -11.76 5.28
CA SER A 104 -5.04 -11.52 3.83
C SER A 104 -3.65 -11.55 3.16
N ALA A 105 -2.65 -10.97 3.83
CA ALA A 105 -1.26 -11.04 3.38
C ALA A 105 -0.72 -12.48 3.36
N THR A 106 -1.08 -13.26 4.38
CA THR A 106 -0.72 -14.69 4.47
C THR A 106 -1.34 -15.50 3.33
N ASP A 107 -2.64 -15.31 3.07
CA ASP A 107 -3.35 -15.98 1.98
C ASP A 107 -2.69 -15.70 0.61
N THR A 108 -2.38 -14.43 0.35
CA THR A 108 -1.68 -14.01 -0.88
C THR A 108 -0.36 -14.76 -1.05
N ARG A 109 0.45 -14.88 0.02
CA ARG A 109 1.74 -15.59 -0.04
C ARG A 109 1.59 -17.10 -0.13
N HIS A 110 0.58 -17.66 0.51
CA HIS A 110 0.26 -19.08 0.44
C HIS A 110 0.01 -19.48 -1.02
N TRP A 111 -0.93 -18.81 -1.69
CA TRP A 111 -1.24 -19.10 -3.09
C TRP A 111 -0.11 -18.75 -4.05
N SER A 112 0.63 -17.66 -3.79
CA SER A 112 1.85 -17.37 -4.55
C SER A 112 2.84 -18.54 -4.50
N THR A 113 3.04 -19.15 -3.34
CA THR A 113 3.95 -20.29 -3.17
C THR A 113 3.48 -21.51 -3.97
N VAL A 114 2.19 -21.82 -3.89
CA VAL A 114 1.60 -22.95 -4.63
C VAL A 114 1.70 -22.71 -6.15
N LEU A 115 1.21 -21.57 -6.64
CA LEU A 115 1.07 -21.31 -8.07
C LEU A 115 2.42 -21.19 -8.78
N ASN A 116 3.40 -20.49 -8.20
CA ASN A 116 4.67 -20.23 -8.87
C ASN A 116 5.53 -21.49 -9.09
N ASP A 117 5.31 -22.56 -8.32
CA ASP A 117 6.08 -23.82 -8.43
C ASP A 117 5.24 -25.00 -8.96
N SER A 118 3.92 -24.82 -9.09
CA SER A 118 2.99 -25.87 -9.51
C SER A 118 3.14 -26.34 -10.96
N GLY A 119 3.77 -25.54 -11.84
CA GLY A 119 3.83 -25.81 -13.27
C GLY A 119 2.50 -25.59 -14.03
N ILE A 120 1.50 -24.97 -13.40
CA ILE A 120 0.24 -24.58 -14.05
C ILE A 120 0.52 -23.56 -15.16
N ASP A 121 -0.08 -23.78 -16.34
CA ASP A 121 -0.01 -22.82 -17.44
C ASP A 121 -0.82 -21.56 -17.12
N PHE A 122 -0.26 -20.38 -17.41
CA PHE A 122 -0.89 -19.12 -17.01
C PHE A 122 -2.15 -18.79 -17.83
N GLU A 123 -2.24 -19.24 -19.10
CA GLU A 123 -3.44 -19.06 -19.91
C GLU A 123 -4.56 -19.99 -19.44
N GLU A 124 -4.22 -21.22 -19.07
CA GLU A 124 -5.15 -22.17 -18.44
C GLU A 124 -5.71 -21.60 -17.13
N PHE A 125 -4.86 -21.10 -16.23
CA PHE A 125 -5.29 -20.47 -14.98
C PHE A 125 -6.26 -19.30 -15.20
N LYS A 126 -5.97 -18.42 -16.17
CA LYS A 126 -6.86 -17.29 -16.48
C LYS A 126 -8.23 -17.77 -16.99
N ALA A 127 -8.24 -18.72 -17.92
CA ALA A 127 -9.48 -19.25 -18.48
C ALA A 127 -10.36 -19.89 -17.40
N GLU A 128 -9.75 -20.64 -16.47
CA GLU A 128 -10.45 -21.20 -15.31
C GLU A 128 -10.97 -20.09 -14.38
N TRP A 129 -10.13 -19.13 -14.02
CA TRP A 129 -10.49 -18.05 -13.10
C TRP A 129 -11.60 -17.16 -13.64
N ASP A 130 -11.56 -16.80 -14.93
CA ASP A 130 -12.63 -16.04 -15.60
C ASP A 130 -13.95 -16.82 -15.60
N GLY A 131 -13.88 -18.15 -15.80
CA GLY A 131 -15.04 -19.04 -15.68
C GLY A 131 -15.64 -19.05 -14.27
N ILE A 132 -14.79 -19.08 -13.23
CA ILE A 132 -15.22 -18.97 -11.82
C ILE A 132 -15.93 -17.64 -11.58
N LEU A 133 -15.35 -16.51 -12.03
CA LEU A 133 -15.95 -15.18 -11.87
C LEU A 133 -17.31 -15.09 -12.57
N ALA A 134 -17.44 -15.64 -13.78
CA ALA A 134 -18.71 -15.68 -14.49
C ALA A 134 -19.78 -16.47 -13.73
N HIS A 135 -19.41 -17.62 -13.14
CA HIS A 135 -20.31 -18.42 -12.32
C HIS A 135 -20.77 -17.68 -11.06
N LEU A 136 -19.84 -17.08 -10.32
CA LEU A 136 -20.15 -16.33 -9.10
C LEU A 136 -21.07 -15.13 -9.36
N LYS A 137 -20.85 -14.42 -10.47
CA LYS A 137 -21.74 -13.32 -10.90
C LYS A 137 -23.17 -13.81 -11.16
N GLY A 138 -23.31 -14.95 -11.85
CA GLY A 138 -24.62 -15.56 -12.07
C GLY A 138 -25.33 -15.92 -10.76
N GLN A 139 -24.59 -16.41 -9.75
CA GLN A 139 -25.16 -16.71 -8.43
C GLN A 139 -25.60 -15.47 -7.65
N SER A 140 -24.85 -14.36 -7.71
CA SER A 140 -25.24 -13.12 -7.03
C SER A 140 -26.52 -12.53 -7.59
N GLU A 141 -26.71 -12.58 -8.92
CA GLU A 141 -27.93 -12.07 -9.58
C GLU A 141 -29.16 -12.91 -9.22
N VAL A 142 -29.01 -14.24 -9.11
CA VAL A 142 -30.10 -15.13 -8.66
C VAL A 142 -30.49 -14.82 -7.22
N LYS A 143 -29.52 -14.67 -6.32
CA LYS A 143 -29.77 -14.40 -4.90
C LYS A 143 -30.46 -13.05 -4.68
N GLU A 144 -30.04 -12.00 -5.40
CA GLU A 144 -30.73 -10.70 -5.35
C GLU A 144 -32.19 -10.80 -5.82
N THR A 145 -32.50 -11.63 -6.82
CA THR A 145 -33.90 -11.81 -7.24
C THR A 145 -34.76 -12.62 -6.27
N GLU A 146 -34.15 -13.44 -5.41
CA GLU A 146 -34.83 -14.16 -4.33
C GLU A 146 -35.08 -13.23 -3.14
N ASP A 147 -34.08 -12.44 -2.73
CA ASP A 147 -34.18 -11.49 -1.61
C ASP A 147 -35.15 -10.32 -1.89
N VAL A 148 -35.43 -9.97 -3.15
CA VAL A 148 -36.41 -8.93 -3.54
C VAL A 148 -37.86 -9.45 -3.57
N LYS A 149 -38.07 -10.78 -3.55
CA LYS A 149 -39.41 -11.39 -3.54
C LYS A 149 -39.94 -11.69 -2.14
N GLU A 150 -39.11 -11.54 -1.11
CA GLU A 150 -39.47 -11.67 0.32
C GLU A 150 -39.77 -10.30 0.95
#